data_AF-A0A7X7J8B0-F1
#
_entry.id   AF-A0A7X7J8B0-F1
#
_cell.length_a   1.000
_cell.length_b   1.000
_cell.length_c   1.000
_cell.angle_alpha   90.00
_cell.angle_beta   90.00
_cell.angle_gamma   90.00
#
_symmetry.space_group_name_H-M   'P 1'
#
loop_
_entity.id
_entity.type
_entity.pdbx_description
1 polymer ?
#
loop_
_entity_poly.entity_id
_entity_poly.type
_entity_poly.pdbx_seq_one_letter_code
_entity_poly.pdbx_strand_id
1 'polypeptide(L)'
;MERVILHVDMDAFYAAIEQRDRPELRGRPVIVGAAPDKRGVVAAASYEARRFGVHSAMPSREAGRLCPQGVFLPPDMAHYEEVSRGIMAILERFTPLIEPMSLDEAFLDVSGAQRLFGSGPEIGRRIKEAILAETGLTASVGVASNKFLAKLASDLEKPDGLTVAPR
;
A
#
# COMPACT_ATOMS: atom_id res chain seq x y z
N MET A 1 30.15 -1.34 -1.04
CA MET A 1 28.99 -1.31 -1.96
C MET A 1 28.03 -0.25 -1.45
N GLU A 2 27.48 0.54 -2.34
CA GLU A 2 26.46 1.53 -1.99
C GLU A 2 25.17 0.81 -1.59
N ARG A 3 24.54 1.25 -0.50
CA ARG A 3 23.33 0.61 0.03
C ARG A 3 22.14 0.97 -0.85
N VAL A 4 21.29 0.00 -1.18
CA VAL A 4 20.04 0.21 -1.92
C VAL A 4 18.88 -0.35 -1.11
N ILE A 5 18.07 0.58 -0.59
CA ILE A 5 16.89 0.30 0.20
C ILE A 5 15.65 0.55 -0.63
N LEU A 6 14.73 -0.41 -0.62
CA LEU A 6 13.38 -0.24 -1.11
C LEU A 6 12.44 -0.06 0.08
N HIS A 7 11.47 0.83 -0.07
CA HIS A 7 10.25 0.84 0.73
C HIS A 7 9.09 0.45 -0.19
N VAL A 8 8.37 -0.59 0.17
CA VAL A 8 7.18 -1.06 -0.55
C VAL A 8 5.97 -0.77 0.32
N ASP A 9 4.94 -0.15 -0.25
CA ASP A 9 3.74 0.29 0.46
C ASP A 9 2.51 0.05 -0.42
N MET A 10 1.55 -0.75 0.06
CA MET A 10 0.37 -1.13 -0.72
C MET A 10 -0.61 0.05 -0.88
N ASP A 11 -1.18 0.19 -2.07
CA ASP A 11 -2.04 1.33 -2.37
C ASP A 11 -3.44 1.17 -1.78
N ALA A 12 -3.82 2.07 -0.87
CA ALA A 12 -5.14 2.09 -0.23
C ALA A 12 -5.58 0.72 0.33
N PHE A 13 -4.63 -0.01 0.94
CA PHE A 13 -4.65 -1.45 1.17
C PHE A 13 -6.01 -2.07 1.51
N TYR A 14 -6.65 -1.70 2.62
CA TYR A 14 -7.92 -2.32 3.02
C TYR A 14 -9.05 -2.02 2.03
N ALA A 15 -9.14 -0.79 1.52
CA ALA A 15 -10.16 -0.43 0.55
C ALA A 15 -9.92 -1.13 -0.81
N ALA A 16 -8.67 -1.31 -1.21
CA ALA A 16 -8.30 -2.02 -2.43
C ALA A 16 -8.63 -3.52 -2.34
N ILE A 17 -8.39 -4.16 -1.19
CA ILE A 17 -8.82 -5.55 -0.93
C ILE A 17 -10.34 -5.67 -1.10
N GLU A 18 -11.09 -4.75 -0.50
CA GLU A 18 -12.55 -4.79 -0.57
C GLU A 18 -13.08 -4.58 -2.00
N GLN A 19 -12.47 -3.69 -2.78
CA GLN A 19 -12.81 -3.51 -4.20
C GLN A 19 -12.38 -4.68 -5.09
N ARG A 20 -11.28 -5.36 -4.75
CA ARG A 20 -10.84 -6.58 -5.45
C ARG A 20 -11.86 -7.69 -5.26
N ASP A 21 -12.26 -7.94 -4.01
CA ASP A 21 -13.08 -9.09 -3.61
C ASP A 21 -14.58 -8.88 -3.84
N ARG A 22 -15.02 -7.62 -3.93
CA ARG A 22 -16.41 -7.24 -4.25
C ARG A 22 -16.45 -6.39 -5.53
N PRO A 23 -16.56 -7.01 -6.72
CA PRO A 23 -16.49 -6.30 -8.01
C PRO A 23 -17.46 -5.13 -8.15
N GLU A 24 -18.61 -5.17 -7.48
CA GLU A 24 -19.61 -4.10 -7.43
C GLU A 24 -19.12 -2.81 -6.71
N LEU A 25 -18.01 -2.89 -5.99
CA LEU A 25 -17.38 -1.76 -5.31
C LEU A 25 -16.30 -1.06 -6.15
N ARG A 26 -15.87 -1.67 -7.27
CA ARG A 26 -14.85 -1.08 -8.15
C ARG A 26 -15.33 0.25 -8.72
N GLY A 27 -14.49 1.27 -8.66
CA GLY A 27 -14.84 2.63 -9.10
C GLY A 27 -15.76 3.38 -8.12
N ARG A 28 -16.12 2.80 -6.97
CA ARG A 28 -16.94 3.46 -5.94
C ARG A 28 -16.06 4.00 -4.81
N PRO A 29 -16.45 5.11 -4.15
CA PRO A 29 -15.75 5.63 -2.98
C PRO A 29 -15.95 4.70 -1.77
N VAL A 30 -15.10 3.70 -1.63
CA VAL A 30 -15.05 2.77 -0.50
C VAL A 30 -14.25 3.39 0.65
N ILE A 31 -14.80 3.29 1.86
CA ILE A 31 -14.24 3.77 3.12
C ILE A 31 -14.33 2.63 4.13
N VAL A 32 -13.17 2.13 4.57
CA VAL A 32 -13.09 1.11 5.61
C VAL A 32 -12.97 1.82 6.96
N GLY A 33 -13.86 1.54 7.90
CA GLY A 33 -13.90 2.17 9.21
C GLY A 33 -15.27 2.10 9.87
N ALA A 34 -15.45 2.86 10.95
CA ALA A 34 -16.77 2.97 11.57
C ALA A 34 -17.76 3.67 10.62
N ALA A 35 -19.03 3.27 10.65
CA ALA A 35 -20.09 3.98 9.95
C ALA A 35 -20.25 5.43 10.47
N PRO A 36 -20.74 6.39 9.65
CA PRO A 36 -20.80 7.81 10.03
C PRO A 36 -21.67 8.15 11.24
N ASP A 37 -22.64 7.29 11.55
CA ASP A 37 -23.55 7.37 12.70
C ASP A 37 -22.93 6.81 14.00
N LYS A 38 -21.79 6.14 13.92
CA LYS A 38 -21.04 5.59 15.06
C LYS A 38 -19.80 6.42 15.35
N ARG A 39 -19.34 6.38 16.60
CA ARG A 39 -18.05 6.98 16.98
C ARG A 39 -16.92 6.11 16.44
N GLY A 40 -16.07 6.69 15.61
CA GLY A 40 -14.87 6.05 15.09
C GLY A 40 -14.19 6.88 14.02
N VAL A 41 -13.19 6.28 13.38
CA VAL A 41 -12.38 6.91 12.35
C VAL A 41 -12.30 6.03 11.10
N VAL A 42 -11.90 6.64 9.99
CA VAL A 42 -11.52 5.97 8.75
C VAL A 42 -10.21 5.23 8.97
N ALA A 43 -10.21 3.91 8.76
CA ALA A 43 -9.00 3.10 8.74
C ALA A 43 -8.28 3.22 7.40
N ALA A 44 -9.03 3.08 6.29
CA ALA A 44 -8.53 3.27 4.93
C ALA A 44 -9.61 3.86 4.02
N ALA A 45 -9.17 4.59 3.00
CA ALA A 45 -10.06 5.14 1.98
C ALA A 45 -9.48 4.84 0.58
N SER A 46 -10.36 4.37 -0.31
CA SER A 46 -10.11 4.22 -1.74
C SER A 46 -9.71 5.55 -2.38
N TYR A 47 -9.05 5.51 -3.53
CA TYR A 47 -8.70 6.74 -4.26
C TYR A 47 -9.94 7.52 -4.70
N GLU A 48 -11.03 6.84 -5.01
CA GLU A 48 -12.32 7.47 -5.31
C GLU A 48 -12.86 8.27 -4.12
N ALA A 49 -12.73 7.74 -2.89
CA ALA A 49 -13.10 8.47 -1.67
C ALA A 49 -12.12 9.63 -1.36
N ARG A 50 -10.81 9.42 -1.59
CA ARG A 50 -9.78 10.44 -1.36
C ARG A 50 -9.97 11.70 -2.23
N ARG A 51 -10.58 11.58 -3.41
CA ARG A 51 -10.96 12.73 -4.25
C ARG A 51 -11.94 13.69 -3.57
N PHE A 52 -12.70 13.21 -2.58
CA PHE A 52 -13.60 14.02 -1.76
C PHE A 52 -12.92 14.56 -0.49
N GLY A 53 -11.62 14.35 -0.33
CA GLY A 53 -10.85 14.78 0.84
C GLY A 53 -10.84 13.76 1.99
N VAL A 54 -11.47 12.59 1.83
CA VAL A 54 -11.45 11.53 2.85
C VAL A 54 -10.04 10.95 2.98
N HIS A 55 -9.53 10.83 4.20
CA HIS A 55 -8.22 10.23 4.48
C HIS A 55 -8.25 9.39 5.76
N SER A 56 -7.24 8.54 5.95
CA SER A 56 -7.10 7.74 7.17
C SER A 56 -7.02 8.63 8.42
N ALA A 57 -7.46 8.07 9.55
CA ALA A 57 -7.62 8.75 10.85
C ALA A 57 -8.65 9.90 10.88
N MET A 58 -9.31 10.23 9.76
CA MET A 58 -10.42 11.18 9.75
C MET A 58 -11.61 10.64 10.57
N PRO A 59 -12.32 11.46 11.36
CA PRO A 59 -13.57 11.05 11.99
C PRO A 59 -14.60 10.56 10.97
N SER A 60 -15.21 9.39 11.19
CA SER A 60 -16.15 8.80 10.23
C SER A 60 -17.34 9.69 9.90
N ARG A 61 -17.80 10.48 10.88
CA ARG A 61 -18.85 11.47 10.69
C ARG A 61 -18.45 12.55 9.69
N GLU A 62 -17.20 13.01 9.74
CA GLU A 62 -16.68 14.01 8.80
C GLU A 62 -16.49 13.40 7.41
N ALA A 63 -15.95 12.19 7.34
CA ALA A 63 -15.84 11.45 6.08
C ALA A 63 -17.21 11.28 5.38
N GLY A 64 -18.27 10.98 6.14
CA GLY A 64 -19.64 10.87 5.61
C GLY A 64 -20.23 12.22 5.16
N ARG A 65 -19.76 13.34 5.72
CA ARG A 65 -20.15 14.69 5.24
C ARG A 65 -19.43 15.05 3.95
N LEU A 66 -18.14 14.72 3.84
CA LEU A 66 -17.32 14.99 2.65
C LEU A 66 -17.69 14.08 1.48
N CYS A 67 -18.04 12.82 1.75
CA CYS A 67 -18.44 11.85 0.75
C CYS A 67 -19.77 11.17 1.11
N PRO A 68 -20.92 11.85 0.90
CA PRO A 68 -22.25 11.30 1.23
C PRO A 68 -22.60 10.01 0.48
N GLN A 69 -22.02 9.79 -0.70
CA GLN A 69 -22.16 8.59 -1.52
C GLN A 69 -21.15 7.49 -1.17
N GLY A 70 -20.31 7.71 -0.15
CA GLY A 70 -19.29 6.78 0.32
C GLY A 70 -19.87 5.46 0.82
N VAL A 71 -19.25 4.34 0.44
CA VAL A 71 -19.59 3.01 0.93
C VAL A 71 -18.74 2.71 2.16
N PHE A 72 -19.36 2.72 3.33
CA PHE A 72 -18.70 2.42 4.59
C PHE A 72 -18.73 0.91 4.88
N LEU A 73 -17.56 0.32 5.11
CA LEU A 73 -17.40 -1.09 5.44
C LEU A 73 -16.67 -1.23 6.79
N PRO A 74 -17.10 -2.15 7.66
CA PRO A 74 -16.31 -2.49 8.85
C PRO A 74 -14.99 -3.16 8.44
N PRO A 75 -13.89 -2.98 9.20
CA PRO A 75 -12.62 -3.63 8.89
C PRO A 75 -12.68 -5.15 9.13
N ASP A 76 -12.22 -5.94 8.17
CA ASP A 76 -11.97 -7.38 8.30
C ASP A 76 -10.47 -7.64 8.50
N MET A 77 -10.00 -7.45 9.74
CA MET A 77 -8.58 -7.51 10.06
C MET A 77 -7.96 -8.89 9.80
N ALA A 78 -8.70 -9.98 10.01
CA ALA A 78 -8.21 -11.33 9.78
C ALA A 78 -7.93 -11.57 8.29
N HIS A 79 -8.82 -11.10 7.42
CA HIS A 79 -8.63 -11.17 5.98
C HIS A 79 -7.48 -10.29 5.50
N TYR A 80 -7.35 -9.07 6.04
CA TYR A 80 -6.24 -8.16 5.68
C TYR A 80 -4.88 -8.73 6.10
N GLU A 81 -4.79 -9.38 7.26
CA GLU A 81 -3.60 -10.11 7.71
C GLU A 81 -3.26 -11.30 6.80
N GLU A 82 -4.26 -12.03 6.31
CA GLU A 82 -4.04 -13.12 5.36
C GLU A 82 -3.43 -12.62 4.04
N VAL A 83 -4.00 -11.56 3.48
CA VAL A 83 -3.46 -10.94 2.25
C VAL A 83 -2.06 -10.40 2.49
N SER A 84 -1.81 -9.76 3.65
CA SER A 84 -0.49 -9.26 4.04
C SER A 84 0.56 -10.36 4.08
N ARG A 85 0.26 -11.53 4.66
CA ARG A 85 1.18 -12.69 4.67
C ARG A 85 1.58 -13.11 3.26
N GLY A 86 0.62 -13.13 2.32
CA GLY A 86 0.90 -13.42 0.92
C GLY A 86 1.86 -12.42 0.29
N ILE A 87 1.67 -11.12 0.55
CA ILE A 87 2.56 -10.05 0.07
C ILE A 87 3.96 -10.19 0.67
N MET A 88 4.09 -10.40 1.99
CA MET A 88 5.39 -10.59 2.63
C MET A 88 6.15 -11.79 2.05
N ALA A 89 5.45 -12.89 1.77
CA ALA A 89 6.04 -14.05 1.10
C ALA A 89 6.47 -13.77 -0.36
N ILE A 90 5.87 -12.78 -1.05
CA ILE A 90 6.36 -12.30 -2.35
C ILE A 90 7.66 -11.50 -2.14
N LEU A 91 7.70 -10.61 -1.16
CA LEU A 91 8.86 -9.77 -0.88
C LEU A 91 10.11 -10.61 -0.51
N GLU A 92 9.93 -11.66 0.29
CA GLU A 92 11.00 -12.58 0.72
C GLU A 92 11.75 -13.28 -0.43
N ARG A 93 11.16 -13.32 -1.64
CA ARG A 93 11.80 -13.90 -2.83
C ARG A 93 12.95 -13.05 -3.36
N PHE A 94 12.96 -11.75 -3.04
CA PHE A 94 13.93 -10.78 -3.57
C PHE A 94 15.12 -10.56 -2.63
N THR A 95 14.90 -10.65 -1.31
CA THR A 95 15.96 -10.56 -0.31
C THR A 95 15.46 -11.13 1.02
N PRO A 96 16.33 -11.77 1.83
CA PRO A 96 15.98 -12.12 3.21
C PRO A 96 16.06 -10.92 4.17
N LEU A 97 16.60 -9.78 3.73
CA LEU A 97 16.76 -8.58 4.56
C LEU A 97 15.51 -7.70 4.47
N ILE A 98 14.44 -8.14 5.13
CA ILE A 98 13.14 -7.49 5.14
C ILE A 98 12.79 -7.04 6.56
N GLU A 99 12.21 -5.85 6.66
CA GLU A 99 11.69 -5.29 7.90
C GLU A 99 10.25 -4.79 7.68
N PRO A 100 9.24 -5.62 8.01
CA PRO A 100 7.84 -5.21 8.02
C PRO A 100 7.60 -4.12 9.06
N MET A 101 6.83 -3.10 8.70
CA MET A 101 6.45 -2.00 9.61
C MET A 101 4.96 -2.03 9.95
N SER A 102 4.13 -2.48 9.01
CA SER A 102 2.67 -2.64 9.13
C SER A 102 2.20 -3.85 8.30
N LEU A 103 0.88 -4.01 8.15
CA LEU A 103 0.31 -5.03 7.27
C LEU A 103 0.60 -4.75 5.78
N ASP A 104 0.79 -3.49 5.41
CA ASP A 104 0.89 -3.03 4.02
C ASP A 104 2.24 -2.44 3.64
N GLU A 105 3.20 -2.35 4.57
CA GLU A 105 4.49 -1.72 4.28
C GLU A 105 5.70 -2.46 4.85
N ALA A 106 6.79 -2.47 4.10
CA ALA A 106 8.06 -3.07 4.50
C ALA A 106 9.27 -2.38 3.86
N PHE A 107 10.40 -2.39 4.58
CA PHE A 107 11.71 -2.06 4.03
C PHE A 107 12.44 -3.31 3.55
N LEU A 108 13.12 -3.21 2.42
CA LEU A 108 13.97 -4.27 1.87
C LEU A 108 15.38 -3.72 1.61
N ASP A 109 16.41 -4.38 2.13
CA ASP A 109 17.79 -4.14 1.68
C ASP A 109 18.12 -5.09 0.52
N VAL A 110 18.21 -4.51 -0.68
CA VAL A 110 18.45 -5.26 -1.91
C VAL A 110 19.89 -5.09 -2.41
N SER A 111 20.77 -4.50 -1.60
CA SER A 111 22.16 -4.25 -1.97
C SER A 111 22.83 -5.53 -2.49
N GLY A 112 22.63 -6.66 -1.81
CA GLY A 112 23.19 -7.96 -2.20
C GLY A 112 22.45 -8.67 -3.36
N ALA A 113 21.26 -8.21 -3.72
CA ALA A 113 20.37 -8.88 -4.67
C ALA A 113 20.53 -8.39 -6.12
N GLN A 114 21.32 -7.33 -6.33
CA GLN A 114 21.36 -6.63 -7.62
C GLN A 114 21.88 -7.47 -8.78
N ARG A 115 22.81 -8.41 -8.52
CA ARG A 115 23.33 -9.30 -9.57
C ARG A 115 22.30 -10.30 -10.08
N LEU A 116 21.30 -10.63 -9.26
CA LEU A 116 20.27 -11.62 -9.60
C LEU A 116 19.06 -10.95 -10.25
N PHE A 117 18.67 -9.78 -9.77
CA PHE A 117 17.38 -9.17 -10.11
C PHE A 117 17.49 -7.78 -10.78
N GLY A 118 18.70 -7.22 -10.87
CA GLY A 118 18.98 -5.92 -11.48
C GLY A 118 19.15 -4.78 -10.47
N SER A 119 19.16 -3.55 -10.95
CA SER A 119 19.19 -2.32 -10.15
C SER A 119 17.99 -2.20 -9.21
N GLY A 120 18.08 -1.35 -8.18
CA GLY A 120 16.98 -1.10 -7.24
C GLY A 120 15.63 -0.80 -7.92
N PRO A 121 15.57 0.07 -8.95
CA PRO A 121 14.34 0.31 -9.72
C PRO A 121 13.84 -0.92 -10.49
N GLU A 122 14.73 -1.76 -11.04
CA GLU A 122 14.34 -3.00 -11.71
C GLU A 122 13.76 -4.01 -10.71
N ILE A 123 14.36 -4.12 -9.52
CA ILE A 123 13.83 -4.94 -8.42
C ILE A 123 12.46 -4.42 -7.98
N GLY A 124 12.31 -3.11 -7.81
CA GLY A 124 11.04 -2.48 -7.46
C GLY A 124 9.93 -2.77 -8.49
N ARG A 125 10.23 -2.70 -9.79
CA ARG A 125 9.26 -3.07 -10.84
C ARG A 125 8.85 -4.54 -10.76
N ARG A 126 9.82 -5.45 -10.62
CA ARG A 126 9.54 -6.89 -10.48
C ARG A 126 8.69 -7.20 -9.26
N ILE A 127 8.92 -6.51 -8.14
CA ILE A 127 8.08 -6.64 -6.93
C ILE A 127 6.64 -6.20 -7.24
N LYS A 128 6.45 -5.01 -7.83
CA LYS A 128 5.12 -4.50 -8.20
C LYS A 128 4.39 -5.46 -9.15
N GLU A 129 5.07 -5.96 -10.17
CA GLU A 129 4.53 -6.93 -11.13
C GLU A 129 4.11 -8.23 -10.46
N ALA A 130 4.93 -8.78 -9.55
CA ALA A 130 4.60 -10.00 -8.81
C ALA A 130 3.39 -9.81 -7.88
N ILE A 131 3.37 -8.69 -7.13
CA ILE A 131 2.24 -8.34 -6.26
C ILE A 131 0.96 -8.24 -7.09
N LEU A 132 0.98 -7.52 -8.21
CA LEU A 132 -0.19 -7.35 -9.08
C LEU A 132 -0.66 -8.68 -9.66
N ALA A 133 0.26 -9.50 -10.17
CA ALA A 133 -0.07 -10.77 -10.81
C ALA A 133 -0.68 -11.79 -9.83
N GLU A 134 -0.18 -11.85 -8.59
CA GLU A 134 -0.57 -12.87 -7.61
C GLU A 134 -1.73 -12.42 -6.72
N THR A 135 -1.87 -11.11 -6.49
CA THR A 135 -2.85 -10.60 -5.52
C THR A 135 -3.92 -9.71 -6.14
N GLY A 136 -3.73 -9.24 -7.38
CA GLY A 136 -4.60 -8.25 -8.03
C GLY A 136 -4.57 -6.87 -7.38
N LEU A 137 -3.60 -6.58 -6.51
CA LEU A 137 -3.41 -5.31 -5.82
C LEU A 137 -2.18 -4.57 -6.36
N THR A 138 -2.16 -3.24 -6.20
CA THR A 138 -0.99 -2.42 -6.57
C THR A 138 -0.21 -1.98 -5.33
N ALA A 139 1.07 -1.72 -5.53
CA ALA A 139 1.95 -1.17 -4.51
C ALA A 139 2.77 -0.02 -5.09
N SER A 140 3.10 0.95 -4.26
CA SER A 140 4.03 2.02 -4.60
C SER A 140 5.39 1.75 -3.98
N VAL A 141 6.47 2.00 -4.74
CA VAL A 141 7.83 1.64 -4.32
C VAL A 141 8.74 2.86 -4.33
N GLY A 142 9.47 3.08 -3.24
CA GLY A 142 10.50 4.10 -3.13
C GLY A 142 11.88 3.46 -3.06
N VAL A 143 12.83 3.95 -3.84
CA VAL A 143 14.22 3.44 -3.90
C VAL A 143 15.17 4.53 -3.41
N ALA A 144 16.01 4.24 -2.42
CA ALA A 144 16.98 5.21 -1.89
C ALA A 144 18.21 4.56 -1.23
N SER A 145 19.14 5.39 -0.75
CA SER A 145 20.33 4.96 0.01
C SER A 145 20.04 4.62 1.48
N ASN A 146 18.87 5.00 1.98
CA ASN A 146 18.44 4.75 3.35
C ASN A 146 16.90 4.65 3.45
N LYS A 147 16.43 4.12 4.59
CA LYS A 147 15.00 3.88 4.86
C LYS A 147 14.14 5.16 4.83
N PHE A 148 14.62 6.24 5.43
CA PHE A 148 13.85 7.50 5.50
C PHE A 148 13.53 8.05 4.11
N LEU A 149 14.56 8.16 3.25
CA LEU A 149 14.37 8.62 1.87
C LEU A 149 13.57 7.63 1.03
N ALA A 150 13.73 6.32 1.24
CA ALA A 150 12.95 5.31 0.54
C ALA A 150 11.45 5.44 0.87
N LYS A 151 11.10 5.63 2.15
CA LYS A 151 9.72 5.85 2.56
C LYS A 151 9.14 7.15 1.99
N LEU A 152 9.90 8.24 2.04
CA LEU A 152 9.45 9.49 1.43
C LEU A 152 9.22 9.33 -0.08
N ALA A 153 10.11 8.63 -0.77
CA ALA A 153 10.00 8.41 -2.22
C ALA A 153 8.76 7.58 -2.60
N SER A 154 8.39 6.54 -1.85
CA SER A 154 7.21 5.73 -2.16
C SER A 154 5.90 6.50 -2.05
N ASP A 155 5.86 7.59 -1.29
CA ASP A 155 4.65 8.41 -1.12
C ASP A 155 4.44 9.44 -2.25
N LEU A 156 5.49 9.79 -3.02
CA LEU A 156 5.43 10.90 -3.98
C LEU A 156 4.54 10.64 -5.20
N GLU A 157 4.51 9.40 -5.68
CA GLU A 157 3.81 9.03 -6.92
C GLU A 157 2.71 7.98 -6.72
N LYS A 158 2.11 7.92 -5.53
CA LYS A 158 0.97 7.01 -5.28
C LYS A 158 -0.27 7.41 -6.12
N PRO A 159 -1.09 6.45 -6.61
CA PRO A 159 -0.92 4.99 -6.57
C PRO A 159 0.00 4.42 -7.65
N ASP A 160 0.40 3.17 -7.47
CA ASP A 160 1.18 2.38 -8.42
C ASP A 160 2.46 3.10 -8.87
N GLY A 161 3.04 3.90 -7.98
CA GLY A 161 4.25 4.69 -8.25
C GLY A 161 5.54 3.89 -8.13
N LEU A 162 6.60 4.37 -8.76
CA LEU A 162 7.97 3.95 -8.47
C LEU A 162 8.91 5.15 -8.55
N THR A 163 9.40 5.59 -7.40
CA THR A 163 10.21 6.80 -7.29
C THR A 163 11.62 6.47 -6.81
N VAL A 164 12.63 7.05 -7.45
CA VAL A 164 14.02 6.96 -7.00
C VAL A 164 14.41 8.27 -6.33
N ALA A 165 14.81 8.22 -5.06
CA ALA A 165 15.30 9.39 -4.35
C ALA A 165 16.66 9.84 -4.93
N PRO A 166 16.93 11.16 -4.94
CA PRO A 166 18.26 11.68 -5.24
C PRO A 166 19.31 11.09 -4.29
N ARG A 167 20.54 10.98 -4.79
CA ARG A 167 21.69 10.54 -4.00
C ARG A 167 22.30 11.70 -3.22
#